data_AF-A0A239DEC3-F1
#
_entry.id   AF-A0A239DEC3-F1
#
_cell.length_a   1.000
_cell.length_b   1.000
_cell.length_c   1.000
_cell.angle_alpha   90.00
_cell.angle_beta   90.00
_cell.angle_gamma   90.00
#
_symmetry.space_group_name_H-M   'P 1'
#
loop_
_entity.id
_entity.type
_entity.pdbx_description
1 polymer ?
#
loop_
_entity_poly.entity_id
_entity_poly.type
_entity_poly.pdbx_seq_one_letter_code
_entity_poly.pdbx_strand_id
1 'polypeptide(L)' 'MPTIQIRDVPEDVHRTYRRRAAEAGMSLQEFLLAELVEGARARTPAEVVAEVRRQFGRTGGQGFSAESSTGFVRADRDDR' A
#
# COMPACT_ATOMS: atom_id res chain seq x y z
N MET A 1 -16.46 23.31 7.55
CA MET A 1 -15.88 22.01 7.20
C MET A 1 -15.92 21.86 5.69
N PRO A 2 -14.87 21.33 5.03
CA PRO A 2 -14.90 21.12 3.59
C PRO A 2 -15.92 20.04 3.25
N THR A 3 -16.67 20.25 2.16
CA THR A 3 -17.65 19.28 1.64
C THR A 3 -17.24 18.93 0.22
N ILE A 4 -17.32 17.64 -0.13
CA ILE A 4 -17.02 17.13 -1.46
C ILE A 4 -18.30 16.55 -2.04
N GLN A 5 -18.64 16.97 -3.26
CA GLN A 5 -19.73 16.41 -4.04
C GLN A 5 -19.15 15.71 -5.27
N ILE A 6 -19.50 14.44 -5.47
CA ILE A 6 -19.14 13.66 -6.65
C ILE A 6 -20.41 13.54 -7.51
N ARG A 7 -20.34 14.02 -8.75
CA ARG A 7 -21.45 13.97 -9.71
C ARG A 7 -21.25 12.82 -10.70
N ASP A 8 -22.35 12.42 -11.32
CA ASP A 8 -22.35 11.45 -12.43
C ASP A 8 -21.73 10.10 -12.05
N VAL A 9 -21.92 9.67 -10.80
CA VAL A 9 -21.45 8.36 -10.33
C VAL A 9 -22.26 7.28 -11.05
N PRO A 10 -21.60 6.33 -11.75
CA PRO A 10 -22.29 5.21 -12.36
C PRO A 10 -23.11 4.41 -11.34
N GLU A 11 -24.33 4.00 -11.73
CA GLU A 11 -25.28 3.36 -10.81
C GLU A 11 -24.74 2.06 -10.22
N ASP A 12 -23.98 1.29 -11.01
CA ASP A 12 -23.33 0.06 -10.58
C ASP A 12 -22.27 0.30 -9.50
N VAL A 13 -21.50 1.39 -9.63
CA VAL A 13 -20.51 1.83 -8.63
C VAL A 13 -21.21 2.26 -7.35
N HIS A 14 -22.23 3.11 -7.46
CA HIS A 14 -23.02 3.56 -6.31
C HIS A 14 -23.65 2.39 -5.55
N ARG A 15 -24.26 1.43 -6.26
CA ARG A 15 -24.82 0.21 -5.66
C ARG A 15 -23.77 -0.63 -4.94
N THR A 16 -22.59 -0.77 -5.53
CA THR A 16 -21.48 -1.54 -4.95
C THR A 16 -21.05 -0.94 -3.62
N TYR A 17 -20.84 0.37 -3.57
CA TYR A 17 -20.44 1.06 -2.34
C TYR A 17 -21.55 1.08 -1.29
N ARG A 18 -22.82 1.25 -1.70
CA ARG A 18 -23.96 1.15 -0.78
C ARG A 18 -24.02 -0.22 -0.09
N ARG A 19 -23.81 -1.31 -0.85
CA ARG A 19 -23.75 -2.66 -0.28
C ARG A 19 -22.61 -2.80 0.73
N ARG A 20 -21.39 -2.37 0.36
CA ARG A 20 -20.22 -2.44 1.24
C ARG A 20 -20.39 -1.63 2.52
N ALA A 21 -20.98 -0.43 2.42
CA ALA A 21 -21.30 0.40 3.57
C ALA A 21 -22.27 -0.32 4.53
N ALA A 22 -23.33 -0.93 3.99
CA ALA A 22 -24.28 -1.71 4.79
C ALA A 22 -23.62 -2.93 5.46
N GLU A 23 -22.74 -3.64 4.75
CA GLU A 23 -21.94 -4.77 5.30
C GLU A 23 -21.02 -4.32 6.44
N ALA A 24 -20.48 -3.10 6.37
CA ALA A 24 -19.67 -2.49 7.41
C ALA A 24 -20.49 -1.84 8.55
N GLY A 25 -21.82 -1.83 8.46
CA GLY A 25 -22.70 -1.15 9.43
C GLY A 25 -22.57 0.38 9.42
N MET A 26 -22.11 0.96 8.30
CA MET A 26 -21.86 2.39 8.15
C MET A 26 -22.85 3.02 7.18
N SER A 27 -23.12 4.32 7.32
CA SER A 27 -23.75 5.07 6.24
C SER A 27 -22.82 5.14 5.03
N LEU A 28 -23.39 5.32 3.83
CA LEU A 28 -22.59 5.45 2.60
C LEU A 28 -21.59 6.62 2.68
N GLN A 29 -21.99 7.72 3.32
CA GLN A 29 -21.13 8.90 3.48
C GLN A 29 -19.93 8.61 4.39
N GLU A 30 -20.17 7.94 5.53
CA GLU A 30 -19.09 7.57 6.46
C GLU A 30 -18.12 6.58 5.81
N PHE A 31 -18.66 5.58 5.10
CA PHE A 31 -17.85 4.59 4.39
C PHE A 31 -16.95 5.24 3.32
N LEU A 32 -17.51 6.12 2.49
CA LEU A 32 -16.76 6.81 1.45
C LEU A 32 -15.74 7.80 2.03
N LEU A 33 -16.08 8.46 3.15
CA LEU A 33 -15.14 9.33 3.84
C LEU A 33 -13.95 8.54 4.39
N ALA A 34 -14.19 7.36 4.99
CA ALA A 34 -13.13 6.49 5.48
C ALA A 34 -12.20 6.06 4.33
N GLU A 35 -12.75 5.59 3.21
CA GLU A 35 -11.97 5.24 2.02
C GLU A 35 -11.17 6.43 1.47
N LEU A 36 -11.75 7.63 1.44
CA LEU A 36 -11.08 8.85 0.96
C LEU A 36 -9.93 9.26 1.90
N VAL A 37 -10.14 9.16 3.22
CA VAL A 37 -9.13 9.46 4.23
C VAL A 37 -7.98 8.46 4.17
N GLU A 38 -8.29 7.16 4.08
CA GLU A 38 -7.28 6.12 3.95
C GLU A 38 -6.52 6.26 2.63
N GLY A 39 -7.22 6.55 1.52
CA GLY A 39 -6.58 6.82 0.23
C GLY A 39 -5.68 8.06 0.24
N ALA A 40 -6.04 9.11 0.99
CA ALA A 40 -5.22 10.31 1.14
C ALA A 40 -4.04 10.12 2.10
N ARG A 41 -4.16 9.20 3.07
CA ARG A 41 -3.10 8.87 4.04
C ARG A 41 -2.13 7.81 3.52
N ALA A 42 -2.61 6.92 2.67
CA ALA A 42 -1.78 5.93 2.02
C ALA A 42 -0.75 6.64 1.13
N ARG A 43 0.54 6.42 1.40
CA ARG A 43 1.61 6.76 0.44
C ARG A 43 1.23 6.11 -0.88
N THR A 44 1.12 6.91 -1.93
CA THR A 44 0.82 6.40 -3.27
C THR A 44 1.85 5.34 -3.66
N PRO A 45 1.49 4.33 -4.48
CA PRO A 45 2.46 3.33 -4.94
C PRO A 45 3.72 3.96 -5.56
N ALA A 46 3.56 5.12 -6.22
CA ALA A 46 4.66 5.91 -6.75
C ALA A 46 5.56 6.49 -5.65
N GLU A 47 4.99 6.99 -4.55
CA GLU A 47 5.74 7.46 -3.38
C GLU A 47 6.44 6.32 -2.64
N VAL A 48 5.81 5.16 -2.52
CA VAL A 48 6.44 3.95 -1.96
C VAL A 48 7.62 3.52 -2.82
N VAL A 49 7.45 3.45 -4.16
CA VAL A 49 8.55 3.12 -5.09
C VAL A 49 9.66 4.18 -5.04
N ALA A 50 9.32 5.47 -4.95
CA ALA A 50 10.29 6.55 -4.84
C ALA A 50 11.02 6.53 -3.49
N GLU A 51 10.36 6.17 -2.39
CA GLU A 51 10.97 5.98 -1.08
C GLU A 51 11.89 4.77 -1.05
N VAL A 52 11.44 3.64 -1.56
CA VAL A 52 12.26 2.43 -1.70
C VAL A 52 13.51 2.75 -2.54
N ARG A 53 13.37 3.44 -3.68
CA ARG A 53 14.53 3.91 -4.48
C ARG A 53 15.44 4.87 -3.72
N ARG A 54 14.89 5.82 -2.95
CA ARG A 54 15.67 6.75 -2.11
C ARG A 54 16.39 6.01 -0.98
N GLN A 55 15.76 5.00 -0.38
CA GLN A 55 16.36 4.17 0.66
C GLN A 55 17.48 3.30 0.07
N PHE A 56 17.27 2.65 -1.07
CA PHE A 56 18.34 1.93 -1.78
C PHE A 56 19.50 2.83 -2.21
N GLY A 57 19.22 4.06 -2.65
CA GLY A 57 20.25 5.04 -3.02
C GLY A 57 21.03 5.62 -1.84
N ARG A 58 20.42 5.71 -0.64
CA ARG A 58 21.07 6.19 0.59
C ARG A 58 21.83 5.09 1.33
N THR A 59 21.28 3.87 1.30
CA THR A 59 21.84 2.73 2.04
C THR A 59 22.88 1.97 1.22
N GLY A 60 23.00 2.21 -0.09
CA GLY A 60 24.14 1.73 -0.89
C GLY A 60 24.47 0.24 -0.69
N GLY A 61 23.44 -0.61 -0.60
CA GLY A 61 23.65 -2.04 -0.38
C GLY A 61 24.02 -2.46 1.06
N GLN A 62 23.90 -1.60 2.08
CA GLN A 62 24.01 -2.04 3.48
C GLN A 62 22.72 -2.74 3.95
N GLY A 63 22.57 -3.99 3.54
CA GLY A 63 21.46 -4.86 3.96
C GLY A 63 21.45 -6.17 3.16
N PHE A 64 21.96 -6.11 1.93
CA PHE A 64 22.41 -7.28 1.18
C PHE A 64 23.92 -7.22 1.17
N SER A 65 24.58 -8.04 2.00
CA SER A 65 26.04 -8.13 1.95
C SER A 65 26.47 -8.33 0.49
N ALA A 66 27.49 -7.59 0.05
CA ALA A 66 28.14 -7.85 -1.23
C ALA A 66 28.79 -9.25 -1.26
N GLU A 67 28.92 -9.89 -0.10
CA GLU A 67 29.21 -11.31 0.00
C GLU A 67 27.96 -12.12 -0.36
N SER A 68 28.03 -12.75 -1.53
CA SER A 68 27.01 -13.66 -2.02
C SER A 68 26.70 -14.73 -0.97
N SER A 69 25.41 -14.88 -0.65
CA SER A 69 24.83 -15.88 0.26
C SER A 69 25.30 -17.31 0.00
N THR A 70 25.87 -17.57 -1.18
CA THR A 70 26.53 -18.82 -1.55
C THR A 70 27.69 -19.25 -0.64
N GLY A 71 28.42 -18.32 -0.02
CA GLY A 71 29.53 -18.67 0.87
C GLY A 71 29.08 -19.41 2.12
N PHE A 72 28.03 -18.90 2.78
CA PHE A 72 27.41 -19.54 3.94
C PHE A 72 26.80 -20.90 3.62
N VAL A 73 26.16 -21.05 2.45
CA VAL A 73 25.54 -22.32 2.04
C VAL A 73 26.58 -23.39 1.69
N ARG A 74 27.78 -23.01 1.22
CA ARG A 74 28.86 -23.96 0.96
C ARG A 74 29.51 -24.46 2.25
N ALA A 75 29.77 -23.56 3.21
CA ALA A 75 30.33 -23.94 4.50
C ALA A 75 29.46 -24.97 5.25
N ASP A 76 28.13 -24.78 5.24
CA ASP A 76 27.19 -25.73 5.86
C ASP A 76 27.14 -27.10 5.15
N ARG A 77 27.44 -27.14 3.84
CA ARG A 77 27.44 -28.38 3.06
C ARG A 77 28.76 -29.16 3.19
N ASP A 78 29.89 -28.47 3.31
CA ASP A 78 31.21 -29.10 3.41
C ASP A 78 31.49 -29.68 4.82
N ASP A 79 30.76 -29.25 5.84
CA ASP A 79 30.82 -29.77 7.22
C ASP A 79 29.94 -31.02 7.47
N ARG A 80 29.31 -31.59 6.44
CA ARG A 80 28.36 -32.72 6.54
C ARG A 80 28.79 -33.96 5.75
#